data_AF-A0AAV4K6R6-F1
#
_entry.id   AF-A0AAV4K6R6-F1
#
_cell.length_a   1.000
_cell.length_b   1.000
_cell.length_c   1.000
_cell.angle_alpha   90.00
_cell.angle_beta   90.00
_cell.angle_gamma   90.00
#
_symmetry.space_group_name_H-M   'P 1'
#
loop_
_entity.id
_entity.type
_entity.pdbx_description
1 polymer ?
#
loop_
_entity_poly.entity_id
_entity_poly.type
_entity_poly.pdbx_seq_one_letter_code
_entity_poly.pdbx_strand_id
1 'polypeptide(L)'
;MRRYHPEYDAHSERFQLLARELTQAFHKGRGFSLAYQPIYDLASGTPVKVEALLRWRHPLLGQISPGEFIPVAERTGQIAQIGL
;
A
#
# COMPACT_ATOMS: atom_id res chain seq x y z
N MET A 1 -27.66 10.92 23.77
CA MET A 1 -27.31 9.52 23.44
C MET A 1 -26.34 9.54 22.27
N ARG A 2 -25.08 9.18 22.49
CA ARG A 2 -24.05 9.15 21.43
C ARG A 2 -24.23 7.86 20.64
N ARG A 3 -24.59 7.96 19.36
CA ARG A 3 -24.68 6.80 18.46
C ARG A 3 -23.27 6.24 18.28
N TYR A 4 -23.04 5.04 18.79
CA TYR A 4 -21.86 4.24 18.48
C TYR A 4 -22.00 3.75 17.04
N HIS A 5 -21.12 4.20 16.15
CA HIS A 5 -21.05 3.71 14.77
C HIS A 5 -19.79 2.84 14.62
N PRO A 6 -19.91 1.51 14.70
CA PRO A 6 -18.77 0.58 14.69
C PRO A 6 -17.95 0.65 13.39
N GLU A 7 -18.53 1.10 12.27
CA GLU A 7 -17.81 1.30 11.01
C GLU A 7 -16.71 2.38 11.08
N TYR A 8 -16.87 3.42 11.90
CA TYR A 8 -15.84 4.46 12.07
C TYR A 8 -14.69 4.00 12.97
N ASP A 9 -14.98 3.18 13.97
CA ASP A 9 -13.97 2.61 14.87
C ASP A 9 -13.13 1.55 14.13
N ALA A 10 -13.76 0.63 13.40
CA ALA A 10 -13.05 -0.40 12.64
C ALA A 10 -12.15 0.18 11.53
N HIS A 11 -12.59 1.23 10.84
CA HIS A 11 -11.77 1.91 9.84
C HIS A 11 -10.56 2.62 10.49
N SER A 12 -10.74 3.17 11.69
CA SER A 12 -9.67 3.82 12.46
C SER A 12 -8.66 2.81 13.02
N GLU A 13 -9.12 1.68 13.54
CA GLU A 13 -8.26 0.59 14.05
C GLU A 13 -7.41 -0.02 12.93
N ARG A 14 -8.04 -0.32 11.78
CA ARG A 14 -7.31 -0.86 10.62
C ARG A 14 -6.25 0.12 10.13
N PHE A 15 -6.60 1.40 10.01
CA PHE A 15 -5.66 2.45 9.63
C PHE A 15 -4.46 2.51 10.59
N GLN A 16 -4.71 2.54 11.91
CA GLN A 16 -3.65 2.60 12.92
C GLN A 16 -2.75 1.37 12.91
N LEU A 17 -3.34 0.18 12.73
CA LEU A 17 -2.60 -1.07 12.58
C LEU A 17 -1.65 -0.98 11.38
N LEU A 18 -2.18 -0.63 10.21
CA LEU A 18 -1.36 -0.53 9.00
C LEU A 18 -0.27 0.53 9.12
N ALA A 19 -0.55 1.68 9.74
CA ALA A 19 0.47 2.72 9.95
C ALA A 19 1.66 2.21 10.76
N ARG A 20 1.40 1.45 11.83
CA ARG A 20 2.45 0.82 12.65
C ARG A 20 3.17 -0.28 11.90
N GLU A 21 2.45 -1.16 11.21
CA GLU A 21 3.05 -2.27 10.48
C GLU A 21 3.87 -1.80 9.27
N LEU A 22 3.41 -0.75 8.58
CA LEU A 22 4.13 -0.16 7.46
C LEU A 22 5.45 0.48 7.93
N THR A 23 5.43 1.15 9.09
CA THR A 23 6.65 1.62 9.76
C THR A 23 7.64 0.46 9.95
N GLN A 24 7.18 -0.64 10.55
CA GLN A 24 8.04 -1.79 10.82
C GLN A 24 8.57 -2.44 9.54
N ALA A 25 7.74 -2.54 8.50
CA ALA A 25 8.14 -3.11 7.22
C ALA A 25 9.28 -2.31 6.58
N PHE A 26 9.21 -0.97 6.60
CA PHE A 26 10.29 -0.11 6.12
C PHE A 26 11.57 -0.26 6.96
N HIS A 27 11.47 -0.18 8.28
CA HIS A 27 12.63 -0.31 9.17
C HIS A 27 13.35 -1.66 9.00
N LYS A 28 12.60 -2.74 8.75
CA LYS A 28 13.15 -4.08 8.55
C LYS A 28 13.56 -4.35 7.10
N GLY A 29 13.25 -3.45 6.16
CA GLY A 29 13.53 -3.61 4.73
C GLY A 29 12.92 -4.87 4.11
N ARG A 30 11.75 -5.33 4.58
CA ARG A 30 11.17 -6.62 4.18
C ARG A 30 9.66 -6.56 4.00
N GLY A 31 9.14 -7.49 3.19
CA GLY A 31 7.71 -7.61 2.91
C GLY A 31 7.25 -6.73 1.73
N PHE A 32 8.13 -5.92 1.16
CA PHE A 32 7.85 -5.20 -0.08
C PHE A 32 8.40 -5.94 -1.30
N SER A 33 7.69 -5.83 -2.41
CA SER A 33 8.17 -6.27 -3.73
C SER A 33 7.63 -5.34 -4.82
N LEU A 34 8.24 -5.39 -6.00
CA LEU A 34 7.75 -4.71 -7.19
C LEU A 34 7.08 -5.72 -8.11
N ALA A 35 5.86 -5.41 -8.51
CA ALA A 35 5.23 -5.99 -9.69
C ALA A 35 5.45 -5.06 -10.88
N TYR A 36 5.54 -5.62 -12.08
CA TYR A 36 5.76 -4.87 -13.30
C TYR A 36 4.58 -5.07 -14.25
N GLN A 37 3.96 -3.98 -14.67
CA GLN A 37 2.86 -4.00 -15.62
C GLN A 37 3.31 -3.33 -16.93
N PRO A 38 3.44 -4.09 -18.03
CA PRO A 38 3.73 -3.50 -19.33
C PRO A 38 2.61 -2.57 -19.80
N ILE A 39 3.00 -1.46 -20.41
CA ILE A 39 2.09 -0.53 -21.10
C ILE A 39 2.35 -0.69 -22.59
N TYR A 40 1.29 -0.98 -23.33
CA TYR A 40 1.35 -1.28 -24.76
C TYR A 40 0.96 -0.07 -25.60
N ASP A 41 1.65 0.11 -26.71
CA ASP A 41 1.15 0.95 -27.80
C ASP A 41 -0.03 0.25 -28.48
N LEU A 42 -1.17 0.92 -28.56
CA LEU A 42 -2.42 0.32 -29.04
C LEU A 42 -2.41 0.05 -30.56
N ALA A 43 -1.63 0.81 -31.32
CA ALA A 43 -1.57 0.67 -32.78
C ALA A 43 -0.70 -0.53 -33.20
N SER A 44 0.45 -0.70 -32.57
CA SER A 44 1.43 -1.76 -32.87
C SER A 44 1.28 -3.02 -32.01
N GLY A 45 0.60 -2.93 -30.87
CA GLY A 45 0.51 -4.01 -29.88
C GLY A 45 1.84 -4.31 -29.18
N THR A 46 2.83 -3.43 -29.31
CA THR A 46 4.16 -3.63 -28.73
C THR A 46 4.25 -2.97 -27.34
N PRO A 47 4.98 -3.58 -26.38
CA PRO A 47 5.22 -2.95 -25.09
C PRO A 47 6.18 -1.76 -25.27
N VAL A 48 5.75 -0.57 -24.84
CA VAL A 48 6.52 0.67 -24.96
C VAL A 48 7.06 1.18 -23.63
N LYS A 49 6.43 0.79 -22.52
CA LYS A 49 6.83 1.18 -21.16
C LYS A 49 6.50 0.06 -20.18
N VAL A 50 7.02 0.19 -18.96
CA VAL A 50 6.63 -0.65 -17.83
C VAL A 50 6.34 0.23 -16.62
N GLU A 51 5.24 -0.06 -15.94
CA GLU A 51 4.91 0.55 -14.65
C GLU A 51 5.41 -0.36 -13.52
N ALA A 52 6.19 0.21 -12.61
CA ALA A 52 6.62 -0.47 -11.39
C ALA A 52 5.58 -0.21 -10.29
N LEU A 53 4.97 -1.28 -9.80
CA LEU A 53 3.88 -1.21 -8.83
C LEU A 53 4.34 -1.84 -7.52
N LEU A 54 4.36 -1.04 -6.44
CA LEU A 54 4.70 -1.54 -5.11
C LEU A 54 3.66 -2.55 -4.62
N ARG A 55 4.14 -3.62 -4.00
CA ARG A 55 3.35 -4.67 -3.34
C ARG A 55 3.82 -4.81 -1.92
N TRP A 56 2.88 -4.99 -1.00
CA TRP A 56 3.18 -5.21 0.40
C TRP A 56 2.54 -6.50 0.89
N ARG A 57 3.38 -7.42 1.37
CA ARG A 57 2.99 -8.66 2.02
C ARG A 57 3.37 -8.61 3.49
N HIS A 58 2.35 -8.50 4.34
CA HIS A 58 2.49 -8.60 5.77
C HIS A 58 2.59 -10.09 6.19
N PRO A 59 3.45 -10.44 7.16
CA PRO A 59 3.64 -11.83 7.59
C PRO A 59 2.36 -12.52 8.10
N LEU A 60 1.47 -11.78 8.76
CA LEU A 60 0.22 -12.33 9.32
C LEU A 60 -1.03 -11.97 8.53
N LEU A 61 -1.05 -10.82 7.85
CA LEU A 61 -2.24 -10.31 7.16
C LEU A 61 -2.23 -10.68 5.67
N GLY A 62 -1.13 -11.26 5.18
CA GLY A 62 -0.97 -11.62 3.78
C GLY A 62 -0.74 -10.39 2.89
N GLN A 63 -1.25 -10.46 1.67
CA GLN A 63 -1.14 -9.35 0.72
C GLN A 63 -2.05 -8.20 1.14
N ILE A 64 -1.50 -7.00 1.22
CA ILE A 64 -2.24 -5.78 1.53
C ILE A 64 -2.33 -4.95 0.26
N SER A 65 -3.56 -4.55 -0.08
CA SER A 65 -3.82 -3.80 -1.32
C SER A 65 -3.10 -2.44 -1.31
N PRO A 66 -2.48 -2.01 -2.42
CA PRO A 66 -1.99 -0.65 -2.56
C PRO A 66 -3.05 0.41 -2.27
N GLY A 67 -4.31 0.16 -2.63
CA GLY A 67 -5.42 1.06 -2.30
C GLY A 67 -5.70 1.21 -0.80
N GLU A 68 -5.14 0.33 0.03
CA GLU A 68 -5.30 0.35 1.48
C GLU A 68 -4.09 0.97 2.18
N PHE A 69 -2.87 0.60 1.78
CA PHE A 69 -1.66 1.07 2.48
C PHE A 69 -1.05 2.36 1.90
N ILE A 70 -1.31 2.71 0.63
CA ILE A 70 -0.80 3.97 0.06
C ILE A 70 -1.45 5.18 0.76
N PRO A 71 -2.77 5.25 0.97
CA PRO A 71 -3.38 6.35 1.72
C PRO A 71 -2.88 6.44 3.17
N VAL A 72 -2.53 5.30 3.78
CA VAL A 72 -1.88 5.27 5.10
C VAL A 72 -0.51 5.92 5.02
N ALA A 73 0.32 5.51 4.04
CA ALA A 73 1.66 6.04 3.85
C ALA A 73 1.65 7.56 3.59
N GLU A 74 0.71 8.05 2.79
CA GLU A 74 0.55 9.48 2.50
C GLU A 74 0.16 10.27 3.75
N ARG A 75 -0.85 9.80 4.50
CA ARG A 75 -1.35 10.47 5.70
C ARG A 75 -0.37 10.47 6.87
N THR A 76 0.52 9.48 6.94
CA THR A 76 1.56 9.38 7.98
C THR A 76 2.91 9.95 7.56
N GLY A 77 3.04 10.43 6.31
CA GLY A 77 4.30 10.91 5.75
C GLY A 77 5.32 9.81 5.41
N GLN A 78 4.96 8.53 5.58
CA GLN A 78 5.80 7.38 5.25
C GLN A 78 5.97 7.16 3.74
N ILE A 79 5.15 7.81 2.90
CA ILE A 79 5.27 7.75 1.44
C ILE A 79 6.65 8.19 0.94
N ALA A 80 7.34 9.06 1.68
CA ALA A 80 8.72 9.47 1.39
C ALA A 80 9.72 8.30 1.42
N GLN A 81 9.41 7.20 2.12
CA GLN A 81 10.23 5.99 2.15
C GLN A 81 10.03 5.08 0.92
N ILE A 82 8.99 5.34 0.10
CA ILE A 82 8.68 4.56 -1.12
C ILE A 82 9.32 5.19 -2.36
N GLY A 83 9.52 6.51 -2.37
CA GLY A 83 9.83 7.30 -3.56
C GLY A 83 11.22 7.96 -3.61
N LEU A 84 12.21 7.43 -2.87
CA LEU A 84 13.61 7.86 -2.95
C LEU A 84 14.51 6.74 -3.46
#